data_AF-A0A0M2UWS3-F1
#
_entry.id   AF-A0A0M2UWS3-F1
#
_cell.length_a   1.000
_cell.length_b   1.000
_cell.length_c   1.000
_cell.angle_alpha   90.00
_cell.angle_beta   90.00
_cell.angle_gamma   90.00
#
_symmetry.space_group_name_H-M   'P 1'
#
loop_
_entity.id
_entity.type
_entity.pdbx_description
1 polymer ?
#
loop_
_entity_poly.entity_id
_entity_poly.type
_entity_poly.pdbx_seq_one_letter_code
_entity_poly.pdbx_strand_id
1 'polypeptide(L)'
;MIVRTDFLKNHPDYVKRWLAAHVKITRWIHQHSRKARKIIGEEIKALSGVSLPEEVMNDAFSTLEATYDPIVPSLVSYAEMAYNAGFLGSQKFDISGLIDLELLNEVLKERSLPQVSEEYRM
;
A
#
# COMPACT_ATOMS: atom_id res chain seq x y z
N MET A 1 -0.28 -3.84 -1.33
CA MET A 1 0.68 -4.97 -1.32
C MET A 1 -0.01 -6.20 -1.90
N ILE A 2 0.73 -7.08 -2.56
CA ILE A 2 0.20 -8.36 -3.07
C ILE A 2 1.04 -9.50 -2.49
N VAL A 3 0.40 -10.59 -2.06
CA VAL A 3 1.05 -11.81 -1.58
C VAL A 3 0.44 -13.01 -2.29
N ARG A 4 1.27 -14.01 -2.62
CA ARG A 4 0.78 -15.27 -3.18
C ARG A 4 -0.04 -16.03 -2.13
N THR A 5 -1.23 -16.50 -2.50
CA THR A 5 -2.14 -17.23 -1.60
C THR A 5 -1.47 -18.40 -0.88
N ASP A 6 -0.71 -19.23 -1.61
CA ASP A 6 0.00 -20.36 -0.99
C ASP A 6 1.07 -19.92 0.02
N PHE A 7 1.72 -18.78 -0.23
CA PHE A 7 2.69 -18.24 0.71
C PHE A 7 2.02 -17.72 1.98
N LEU A 8 0.89 -17.00 1.84
CA LEU A 8 0.11 -16.54 2.99
C LEU A 8 -0.36 -17.71 3.86
N LYS A 9 -0.88 -18.78 3.24
CA LYS A 9 -1.35 -19.97 3.96
C LYS A 9 -0.22 -20.71 4.69
N ASN A 10 0.93 -20.86 4.04
CA ASN A 10 2.06 -21.62 4.60
C ASN A 10 2.93 -20.81 5.56
N HIS A 11 2.95 -19.48 5.44
CA HIS A 11 3.81 -18.58 6.20
C HIS A 11 3.08 -17.32 6.69
N PRO A 12 1.94 -17.44 7.41
CA PRO A 12 1.17 -16.29 7.88
C PRO A 12 1.96 -15.43 8.87
N ASP A 13 2.88 -16.02 9.63
CA ASP A 13 3.75 -15.33 10.58
C ASP A 13 4.71 -14.36 9.88
N TYR A 14 5.30 -14.75 8.75
CA TYR A 14 6.16 -13.87 7.95
C TYR A 14 5.36 -12.73 7.32
N VAL A 15 4.14 -13.01 6.84
CA VAL A 15 3.27 -11.96 6.30
C VAL A 15 2.89 -10.96 7.40
N LYS A 16 2.49 -11.44 8.59
CA LYS A 16 2.16 -10.58 9.73
C LYS A 16 3.35 -9.73 10.18
N ARG A 17 4.56 -10.31 10.24
CA ARG A 17 5.79 -9.57 10.56
C ARG A 17 6.12 -8.51 9.52
N TRP A 18 5.93 -8.82 8.24
CA TRP A 18 6.11 -7.83 7.17
C TRP A 18 5.10 -6.69 7.30
N LEU A 19 3.82 -6.99 7.53
CA LEU A 19 2.76 -5.99 7.72
C LEU A 19 3.06 -5.07 8.91
N ALA A 20 3.51 -5.66 10.02
CA ALA A 20 3.97 -4.92 11.19
C ALA A 20 5.11 -3.94 10.88
N ALA A 21 6.09 -4.36 10.07
CA ALA A 21 7.18 -3.50 9.63
C ALA A 21 6.68 -2.41 8.67
N HIS A 22 5.80 -2.75 7.74
CA HIS A 22 5.22 -1.81 6.79
C HIS A 22 4.43 -0.70 7.49
N VAL A 23 3.52 -1.05 8.41
CA VAL A 23 2.78 -0.07 9.24
C VAL A 23 3.74 0.83 10.01
N LYS A 24 4.80 0.26 10.61
CA LYS A 24 5.82 1.02 11.34
C LYS A 24 6.54 2.03 10.43
N ILE A 25 6.97 1.59 9.25
CA ILE A 25 7.72 2.42 8.29
C ILE A 25 6.82 3.52 7.72
N THR A 26 5.58 3.22 7.34
CA THR A 26 4.61 4.21 6.86
C THR A 26 4.41 5.32 7.89
N ARG A 27 4.19 4.97 9.16
CA ARG A 27 4.09 5.97 10.24
C ARG A 27 5.37 6.77 10.43
N TRP A 28 6.52 6.11 10.32
CA TRP A 28 7.81 6.79 10.43
C TRP A 28 8.02 7.80 9.29
N ILE A 29 7.60 7.49 8.06
CA ILE A 29 7.63 8.41 6.91
C ILE A 29 6.81 9.66 7.20
N HIS A 30 5.59 9.50 7.72
CA HIS A 30 4.74 10.63 8.11
C HIS A 30 5.40 11.52 9.18
N GLN A 31 5.96 10.91 10.21
CA GLN A 31 6.61 11.62 11.31
C GLN A 31 7.93 12.30 10.90
N HIS A 32 8.58 11.82 9.84
CA HIS A 32 9.92 12.26 9.43
C HIS A 32 9.99 12.58 7.94
N SER A 33 8.96 13.22 7.38
CA SER A 33 8.75 13.39 5.93
C SER A 33 9.99 13.94 5.19
N ARG A 34 10.64 14.98 5.73
CA ARG A 34 11.88 15.53 5.14
C ARG A 34 13.03 14.52 5.12
N LYS A 35 13.21 13.76 6.20
CA LYS A 35 14.26 12.74 6.30
C LYS A 35 13.95 11.54 5.40
N ALA A 36 12.69 11.11 5.35
CA ALA A 36 12.24 10.05 4.47
C ALA A 36 12.48 10.43 3.00
N ARG A 37 12.08 11.63 2.58
CA ARG A 37 12.32 12.14 1.22
C ARG A 37 13.80 12.17 0.85
N LYS A 38 14.67 12.61 1.78
CA LYS A 38 16.12 12.60 1.56
C LYS A 38 16.65 11.18 1.33
N ILE A 39 16.29 10.24 2.20
CA ILE A 39 16.69 8.82 2.07
C ILE A 39 16.19 8.26 0.73
N ILE A 40 14.93 8.51 0.37
CA ILE A 40 14.36 8.02 -0.89
C ILE A 40 15.12 8.60 -2.09
N GLY A 41 15.48 9.89 -2.07
CA GLY A 41 16.30 10.50 -3.13
C GLY A 41 17.70 9.88 -3.24
N GLU A 42 18.34 9.57 -2.11
CA GLU A 42 19.63 8.88 -2.06
C GLU A 42 19.53 7.45 -2.62
N GLU A 43 18.48 6.70 -2.27
CA GLU A 43 18.23 5.35 -2.81
C GLU A 43 17.92 5.36 -4.30
N ILE A 44 17.13 6.33 -4.80
CA ILE A 44 16.88 6.49 -6.25
C ILE A 44 18.21 6.71 -6.98
N LYS A 45 19.09 7.56 -6.44
CA LYS A 45 20.42 7.79 -7.02
C LYS A 45 21.29 6.53 -6.98
N ALA A 46 21.26 5.78 -5.89
CA ALA A 46 22.02 4.55 -5.75
C ALA A 46 21.57 3.47 -6.76
N LEU A 47 20.26 3.33 -7.00
CA LEU A 47 19.69 2.32 -7.90
C LEU A 47 19.77 2.70 -9.38
N SER A 48 19.57 3.98 -9.71
CA SER A 48 19.47 4.45 -11.10
C SER A 48 20.72 5.15 -11.61
N GLY A 49 21.61 5.59 -10.72
CA GLY A 49 22.72 6.50 -11.02
C GLY A 49 22.30 7.97 -11.19
N VAL A 50 20.99 8.27 -11.20
CA VAL A 50 20.44 9.60 -11.46
C VAL A 50 20.01 10.27 -10.16
N SER A 51 20.52 11.47 -9.90
CA SER A 51 20.04 12.31 -8.81
C SER A 51 18.86 13.14 -9.28
N LEU A 52 17.74 13.07 -8.56
CA LEU A 52 16.60 13.95 -8.80
C LEU A 52 16.83 15.32 -8.14
N PRO A 53 16.48 16.44 -8.81
CA PRO A 53 16.52 17.76 -8.19
C PRO A 53 15.62 17.82 -6.95
N GLU A 54 16.02 18.62 -5.96
CA GLU A 54 15.26 18.78 -4.73
C GLU A 54 13.83 19.29 -4.98
N GLU A 55 13.65 20.18 -5.96
CA GLU A 55 12.34 20.70 -6.37
C GLU A 55 11.40 19.59 -6.88
N VAL A 56 11.89 18.69 -7.75
CA VAL A 56 11.12 17.55 -8.27
C VAL A 56 10.72 16.61 -7.13
N MET A 57 11.64 16.36 -6.19
CA MET A 57 11.35 15.54 -5.01
C MET A 57 10.33 16.23 -4.08
N ASN A 58 10.39 17.55 -3.93
CA ASN A 58 9.45 18.28 -3.09
C ASN A 58 8.05 18.29 -3.71
N ASP A 59 7.95 18.54 -5.02
CA ASP A 59 6.69 18.54 -5.75
C ASP A 59 6.02 17.16 -5.71
N ALA A 60 6.75 16.09 -6.03
CA ALA A 60 6.23 14.73 -5.99
C ALA A 60 5.71 14.33 -4.59
N PHE A 61 6.40 14.73 -3.54
CA PHE A 61 5.99 14.44 -2.16
C PHE A 61 4.94 15.40 -1.61
N SER A 62 4.56 16.45 -2.33
CA SER A 62 3.48 17.35 -1.92
C SER A 62 2.10 16.72 -2.07
N THR A 63 1.96 15.78 -3.01
CA THR A 63 0.71 15.06 -3.31
C THR A 63 0.75 13.58 -2.92
N LEU A 64 1.93 13.04 -2.59
CA LEU A 64 2.09 11.65 -2.19
C LEU A 64 1.69 11.44 -0.74
N GLU A 65 0.75 10.52 -0.52
CA GLU A 65 0.40 10.01 0.80
C GLU A 65 0.86 8.56 0.93
N ALA A 66 1.86 8.32 1.81
CA ALA A 66 2.26 6.96 2.14
C ALA A 66 1.18 6.33 3.03
N THR A 67 0.62 5.18 2.63
CA THR A 67 -0.41 4.52 3.43
C THR A 67 -0.16 3.02 3.54
N TYR A 68 -0.63 2.42 4.64
CA TYR A 68 -0.76 0.98 4.81
C TYR A 68 -2.19 0.51 4.51
N ASP A 69 -3.12 1.43 4.30
CA ASP A 69 -4.50 1.16 3.89
C ASP A 69 -4.50 0.75 2.40
N PRO A 70 -5.10 -0.40 2.03
CA PRO A 70 -5.20 -0.80 0.63
C PRO A 70 -6.18 0.05 -0.20
N ILE A 71 -6.96 0.93 0.42
CA ILE A 71 -7.98 1.79 -0.20
C ILE A 71 -8.88 0.94 -1.11
N VAL A 72 -9.58 -0.02 -0.50
CA VAL A 72 -10.45 -0.98 -1.19
C VAL A 72 -11.40 -0.36 -2.23
N PRO A 73 -12.04 0.80 -1.97
CA PRO A 73 -12.89 1.45 -2.97
C PRO A 73 -12.16 1.80 -4.28
N SER A 74 -10.89 2.20 -4.20
CA SER A 74 -10.09 2.49 -5.40
C SER A 74 -9.86 1.23 -6.24
N LEU A 75 -9.69 0.07 -5.61
CA LEU A 75 -9.57 -1.21 -6.31
C LEU A 75 -10.86 -1.57 -7.07
N VAL A 76 -12.03 -1.33 -6.46
CA VAL A 76 -13.34 -1.49 -7.12
C VAL A 76 -13.42 -0.59 -8.35
N SER A 77 -13.13 0.71 -8.18
CA SER A 77 -13.19 1.68 -9.29
C SER A 77 -12.22 1.31 -10.42
N TYR A 78 -11.01 0.84 -10.11
CA TYR A 78 -10.07 0.38 -11.14
C TYR A 78 -10.55 -0.88 -11.86
N ALA A 79 -11.19 -1.81 -11.16
CA ALA A 79 -11.78 -2.99 -11.79
C ALA A 79 -12.95 -2.62 -12.71
N GLU A 80 -13.79 -1.65 -12.32
CA GLU A 80 -14.84 -1.09 -13.18
C GLU A 80 -14.27 -0.45 -14.44
N MET A 81 -13.24 0.38 -14.31
CA MET A 81 -12.57 1.00 -15.46
C MET A 81 -11.99 -0.06 -16.40
N ALA A 82 -11.33 -1.09 -15.86
CA ALA A 82 -10.75 -2.17 -16.66
C ALA A 82 -11.83 -3.00 -17.39
N TYR A 83 -12.96 -3.26 -16.74
CA TYR A 83 -14.11 -3.92 -17.37
C TYR A 83 -14.70 -3.08 -18.50
N ASN A 84 -14.95 -1.79 -18.26
CA ASN A 84 -15.48 -0.86 -19.26
C ASN A 84 -14.54 -0.68 -20.45
N ALA A 85 -13.24 -0.77 -20.24
CA ALA A 85 -12.22 -0.73 -21.29
C ALA A 85 -12.05 -2.08 -22.02
N GLY A 86 -12.77 -3.13 -21.65
CA GLY A 86 -12.75 -4.44 -22.30
C GLY A 86 -11.59 -5.35 -21.90
N PHE A 87 -10.81 -4.99 -20.87
CA PHE A 87 -9.67 -5.80 -20.42
C PHE A 87 -10.06 -7.03 -19.59
N LEU A 88 -11.24 -7.03 -18.98
CA LEU A 88 -11.70 -8.12 -18.09
C LEU A 88 -12.68 -9.10 -18.76
N GLY A 89 -12.82 -9.03 -20.08
CA GLY A 89 -13.77 -9.86 -20.84
C GLY A 89 -15.22 -9.45 -20.60
N SER A 90 -16.14 -10.41 -20.80
CA SER A 90 -17.60 -10.17 -20.79
C SER A 90 -18.29 -10.47 -19.46
N GLN A 91 -17.56 -10.99 -18.47
CA GLN A 91 -18.11 -11.26 -17.14
C GLN A 91 -17.87 -10.08 -16.22
N LYS A 92 -18.88 -9.73 -15.41
CA LYS A 92 -18.74 -8.75 -14.36
C LYS A 92 -17.62 -9.22 -13.41
N PHE A 93 -16.68 -8.33 -13.12
CA PHE A 93 -15.57 -8.62 -12.22
C PHE A 93 -16.09 -8.88 -10.80
N ASP A 94 -15.54 -9.90 -10.14
CA ASP A 94 -15.77 -10.17 -8.72
C ASP A 94 -14.43 -10.04 -7.99
N ILE A 95 -14.36 -9.12 -7.03
CA ILE A 95 -13.17 -8.91 -6.22
C ILE A 95 -13.25 -9.63 -4.87
N SER A 96 -14.33 -10.36 -4.62
CA SER A 96 -14.51 -11.14 -3.39
C SER A 96 -13.35 -12.12 -3.23
N GLY A 97 -12.70 -12.10 -2.07
CA GLY A 97 -11.55 -12.96 -1.77
C GLY A 97 -10.22 -12.53 -2.40
N LEU A 98 -10.15 -11.40 -3.11
CA LEU A 98 -8.87 -10.79 -3.53
C LEU A 98 -8.21 -9.99 -2.41
N ILE A 99 -8.98 -9.58 -1.41
CA ILE A 99 -8.56 -8.72 -0.33
C ILE A 99 -8.72 -9.50 0.97
N ASP A 100 -7.62 -9.63 1.71
CA ASP A 100 -7.59 -10.22 3.05
C ASP A 100 -7.03 -9.16 4.01
N LEU A 101 -7.90 -8.67 4.89
CA LEU A 101 -7.57 -7.63 5.88
C LEU A 101 -7.29 -8.22 7.27
N GLU A 102 -7.40 -9.52 7.47
CA GLU A 102 -7.37 -10.14 8.80
C GLU A 102 -6.03 -9.86 9.51
N LEU A 103 -4.92 -10.25 8.90
CA LEU A 103 -3.59 -10.05 9.49
C LEU A 103 -3.21 -8.57 9.63
N LEU A 104 -3.66 -7.71 8.70
CA LEU A 104 -3.43 -6.27 8.79
C LEU A 104 -4.18 -5.70 10.01
N ASN A 105 -5.45 -6.05 10.17
CA ASN A 105 -6.27 -5.58 11.28
C ASN A 105 -5.82 -6.13 12.63
N GLU A 106 -5.26 -7.33 12.70
CA GLU A 106 -4.57 -7.82 13.89
C GLU A 106 -3.37 -6.92 14.25
N VAL A 107 -2.51 -6.62 13.27
CA VAL A 107 -1.32 -5.76 13.45
C VAL A 107 -1.70 -4.36 13.91
N LEU A 108 -2.79 -3.80 13.36
CA LEU A 108 -3.30 -2.47 13.72
C LEU A 108 -3.86 -2.47 15.14
N LYS A 109 -4.63 -3.50 15.52
CA LYS A 109 -5.18 -3.67 16.87
C LYS A 109 -4.07 -3.79 17.92
N GLU A 110 -3.04 -4.61 17.68
CA GLU A 110 -1.86 -4.75 18.55
C GLU A 110 -1.13 -3.41 18.78
N ARG A 111 -1.26 -2.47 17.84
CA ARG A 111 -0.61 -1.14 17.88
C ARG A 111 -1.57 -0.03 18.30
N SER A 112 -2.80 -0.38 18.71
CA SER A 112 -3.86 0.58 19.05
C SER A 112 -4.13 1.59 17.93
N LEU A 113 -4.08 1.13 16.68
CA LEU A 113 -4.39 1.93 15.48
C LEU A 113 -5.81 1.63 14.99
N PRO A 114 -6.45 2.59 14.30
CA PRO A 114 -7.72 2.33 13.62
C PRO A 114 -7.59 1.17 12.63
N GLN A 115 -8.57 0.27 12.66
CA GLN A 115 -8.67 -0.84 11.72
C GLN A 115 -9.20 -0.35 10.38
N VAL A 116 -8.84 -1.07 9.31
CA VAL A 116 -9.31 -0.82 7.95
C VAL A 116 -10.47 -1.75 7.61
N SER A 117 -11.37 -1.29 6.76
CA SER A 117 -12.53 -2.05 6.29
C SER A 117 -12.59 -2.05 4.77
N GLU A 118 -13.28 -3.04 4.22
CA GLU A 118 -13.59 -3.10 2.79
C GLU A 118 -14.57 -1.98 2.39
N GLU A 119 -15.43 -1.58 3.32
CA GLU A 119 -16.32 -0.44 3.17
C GLU A 119 -15.62 0.86 3.58
N TYR A 120 -15.74 1.90 2.75
CA TYR A 120 -15.35 3.24 3.16
C TYR A 120 -16.42 3.81 4.09
N ARG A 121 -16.06 4.11 5.34
CA ARG A 121 -16.92 4.93 6.20
C ARG A 121 -16.89 6.37 5.70
N MET A 122 -17.97 6.81 5.05
CA MET A 122 -18.27 8.24 4.89
C MET A 122 -18.70 8.84 6.22
#